data_AF-A0A517U2H9-F1
#
_entry.id   AF-A0A517U2H9-F1
#
_cell.length_a   1.000
_cell.length_b   1.000
_cell.length_c   1.000
_cell.angle_alpha   90.00
_cell.angle_beta   90.00
_cell.angle_gamma   90.00
#
_symmetry.space_group_name_H-M   'P 1'
#
loop_
_entity.id
_entity.type
_entity.pdbx_description
1 polymer ?
#
loop_
_entity_poly.entity_id
_entity_poly.type
_entity_poly.pdbx_seq_one_letter_code
_entity_poly.pdbx_strand_id
1 'polypeptide(L)'
;MMKTLTSFTLCTLLLTTVGQAARFLPLGLPPGIGSASMVVEGVSADGTKVVGSYFPEQKAFLWTDVAGLKFLTGGPDLPQVRTANAISPDGNVVIGHLIAGSSEPYRWTESEGITLLPPRMYEPVATSYDGSIVIGITSYSTFYGGTSEDISWDGKVVVGGSGFDEGFRDEGGVRTWLGDLPGWAYSSQALAVSADGSFVVGTSKGAVGPGQQNELPMYWTEATGMVRLGQWTNGYATDVSAAKIAISGYGNPNLGGDGAFRWTPASGTRSVKSLLTDAGIDMTGWDMTTGHSTYLSADGRTIVGTGKNPNGKFEGWLAELDIAGDFDQDGDSDGNDFLIWQRGFETTHDSSDLADWSTNLAFLRSLAPQPSLETSVVPEPSSALQVVAGLLFLVGICSAATTPHGRRSRDFDCR
;
A
#
# COMPACT_ATOMS: atom_id res chain seq x y z
N MET A 1 -34.99 49.31 18.30
CA MET A 1 -34.65 48.33 17.26
C MET A 1 -33.16 48.04 17.35
N MET A 2 -32.76 47.10 18.23
CA MET A 2 -31.39 46.57 18.32
C MET A 2 -31.35 45.26 17.55
N LYS A 3 -30.44 45.17 16.56
CA LYS A 3 -30.12 43.93 15.86
C LYS A 3 -29.04 43.20 16.66
N THR A 4 -29.37 42.02 17.18
CA THR A 4 -28.42 41.11 17.82
C THR A 4 -27.72 40.29 16.72
N LEU A 5 -26.39 40.42 16.62
CA LEU A 5 -25.55 39.49 15.86
C LEU A 5 -25.33 38.24 16.72
N THR A 6 -25.68 37.06 16.19
CA THR A 6 -25.29 35.77 16.72
C THR A 6 -23.93 35.39 16.14
N SER A 7 -22.92 35.30 17.01
CA SER A 7 -21.57 34.83 16.70
C SER A 7 -21.58 33.30 16.55
N PHE A 8 -21.23 32.80 15.36
CA PHE A 8 -20.90 31.39 15.16
C PHE A 8 -19.45 31.16 15.60
N THR A 9 -19.26 30.51 16.74
CA THR A 9 -17.95 29.99 17.13
C THR A 9 -17.69 28.72 16.33
N LEU A 10 -16.80 28.82 15.34
CA LEU A 10 -16.27 27.66 14.63
C LEU A 10 -15.38 26.88 15.62
N CYS A 11 -15.89 25.74 16.10
CA CYS A 11 -15.10 24.83 16.91
C CYS A 11 -14.19 24.04 15.96
N THR A 12 -12.96 24.52 15.76
CA THR A 12 -11.93 23.77 15.06
C THR A 12 -11.55 22.59 15.95
N LEU A 13 -12.00 21.39 15.56
CA LEU A 13 -11.57 20.14 16.18
C LEU A 13 -10.11 19.92 15.76
N LEU A 14 -9.16 20.40 16.57
CA LEU A 14 -7.78 19.92 16.52
C LEU A 14 -7.80 18.49 17.04
N LEU A 15 -7.97 17.52 16.14
CA LEU A 15 -7.56 16.15 16.38
C LEU A 15 -6.03 16.18 16.52
N THR A 16 -5.55 16.29 17.75
CA THR A 16 -4.18 15.87 18.06
C THR A 16 -4.18 14.35 17.95
N THR A 17 -3.77 13.82 16.80
CA THR A 17 -3.42 12.41 16.66
C THR A 17 -2.20 12.17 17.54
N VAL A 18 -2.44 11.58 18.72
CA VAL A 18 -1.38 10.91 19.46
C VAL A 18 -1.02 9.70 18.60
N GLY A 19 0.19 9.66 18.07
CA GLY A 19 0.62 8.61 17.13
C GLY A 19 0.20 7.23 17.59
N GLN A 20 -0.37 6.45 16.69
CA GLN A 20 -0.80 5.09 17.00
C GLN A 20 0.43 4.25 17.27
N ALA A 21 0.66 3.94 18.55
CA ALA A 21 1.78 3.09 18.94
C ALA A 21 1.69 1.75 18.22
N ALA A 22 2.84 1.22 17.78
CA ALA A 22 2.91 -0.09 17.18
C ALA A 22 2.14 -1.12 18.02
N ARG A 23 1.41 -2.01 17.35
CA ARG A 23 0.61 -3.05 18.01
C ARG A 23 0.82 -4.41 17.37
N PHE A 24 0.65 -5.46 18.17
CA PHE A 24 0.61 -6.84 17.70
C PHE A 24 -0.59 -7.55 18.32
N LEU A 25 -1.43 -8.15 17.48
CA LEU A 25 -2.65 -8.84 17.86
C LEU A 25 -2.68 -10.25 17.25
N PRO A 26 -2.61 -11.31 18.07
CA PRO A 26 -3.02 -12.64 17.65
C PRO A 26 -4.50 -12.64 17.30
N LEU A 27 -4.90 -13.24 16.17
CA LEU A 27 -6.32 -13.26 15.77
C LEU A 27 -7.18 -14.20 16.63
N GLY A 28 -6.54 -15.08 17.41
CA GLY A 28 -7.19 -16.00 18.32
C GLY A 28 -7.55 -17.33 17.66
N LEU A 29 -7.20 -18.43 18.32
CA LEU A 29 -7.67 -19.77 17.94
C LEU A 29 -8.96 -20.16 18.70
N PRO A 30 -9.91 -20.84 18.04
CA PRO A 30 -11.07 -21.41 18.73
C PRO A 30 -10.65 -22.38 19.85
N PRO A 31 -11.34 -22.37 21.01
CA PRO A 31 -11.01 -23.26 22.12
C PRO A 31 -11.26 -24.74 21.76
N GLY A 32 -10.43 -25.64 22.31
CA GLY A 32 -10.69 -27.08 22.33
C GLY A 32 -10.13 -27.90 21.16
N ILE A 33 -9.30 -27.33 20.28
CA ILE A 33 -8.80 -28.04 19.10
C ILE A 33 -7.26 -28.07 19.11
N GLY A 34 -6.70 -29.25 19.40
CA GLY A 34 -5.26 -29.44 19.58
C GLY A 34 -4.42 -29.49 18.30
N SER A 35 -5.03 -29.61 17.12
CA SER A 35 -4.34 -29.69 15.81
C SER A 35 -4.71 -28.56 14.86
N ALA A 36 -5.28 -27.48 15.40
CA ALA A 36 -5.77 -26.35 14.65
C ALA A 36 -4.66 -25.54 13.96
N SER A 37 -4.92 -25.11 12.73
CA SER A 37 -4.10 -24.15 12.00
C SER A 37 -4.99 -23.08 11.38
N MET A 38 -4.64 -21.82 11.55
CA MET A 38 -5.23 -20.69 10.83
C MET A 38 -4.29 -20.27 9.70
N VAL A 39 -4.86 -19.99 8.52
CA VAL A 39 -4.17 -19.36 7.40
C VAL A 39 -4.89 -18.08 7.07
N VAL A 40 -4.17 -16.96 7.09
CA VAL A 40 -4.65 -15.65 6.63
C VAL A 40 -4.48 -15.56 5.12
N GLU A 41 -5.48 -15.02 4.42
CA GLU A 41 -5.55 -14.93 2.95
C GLU A 41 -5.86 -13.52 2.45
N GLY A 42 -6.10 -12.54 3.34
CA GLY A 42 -6.29 -11.15 2.92
C GLY A 42 -6.70 -10.20 4.05
N VAL A 43 -6.57 -8.91 3.79
CA VAL A 43 -6.97 -7.80 4.67
C VAL A 43 -7.69 -6.70 3.85
N SER A 44 -8.65 -6.01 4.46
CA SER A 44 -9.29 -4.84 3.84
C SER A 44 -8.33 -3.64 3.75
N ALA A 45 -8.63 -2.69 2.86
CA ALA A 45 -7.82 -1.49 2.64
C ALA A 45 -7.62 -0.66 3.91
N ASP A 46 -8.63 -0.61 4.78
CA ASP A 46 -8.57 0.08 6.08
C ASP A 46 -7.86 -0.73 7.18
N GLY A 47 -7.37 -1.94 6.90
CA GLY A 47 -6.70 -2.80 7.87
C GLY A 47 -7.61 -3.45 8.91
N THR A 48 -8.93 -3.21 8.89
CA THR A 48 -9.82 -3.58 10.01
C THR A 48 -10.44 -4.97 9.91
N LYS A 49 -10.43 -5.58 8.71
CA LYS A 49 -11.03 -6.89 8.44
C LYS A 49 -9.99 -7.83 7.87
N VAL A 50 -9.91 -9.02 8.44
CA VAL A 50 -8.98 -10.07 8.00
C VAL A 50 -9.77 -11.32 7.63
N VAL A 51 -9.44 -11.95 6.51
CA VAL A 51 -10.06 -13.21 6.09
C VAL A 51 -9.05 -14.32 5.96
N GLY A 52 -9.57 -15.54 5.98
CA GLY A 52 -8.77 -16.71 5.73
C GLY A 52 -9.50 -17.99 6.04
N SER A 53 -8.73 -19.06 6.22
CA SER A 53 -9.24 -20.41 6.38
C SER A 53 -8.69 -21.07 7.63
N TYR A 54 -9.54 -21.83 8.31
CA TYR A 54 -9.21 -22.57 9.52
C TYR A 54 -9.23 -24.08 9.25
N PHE A 55 -8.16 -24.77 9.64
CA PHE A 55 -7.92 -26.20 9.43
C PHE A 55 -7.78 -26.97 10.75
N PRO A 56 -8.09 -28.29 10.78
CA PRO A 56 -8.49 -29.16 9.66
C PRO A 56 -9.96 -29.04 9.25
N GLU A 57 -10.80 -28.31 9.98
CA GLU A 57 -12.24 -28.24 9.75
C GLU A 57 -12.62 -27.54 8.44
N GLN A 58 -11.68 -26.84 7.79
CA GLN A 58 -11.87 -26.04 6.60
C GLN A 58 -13.07 -25.10 6.78
N LYS A 59 -12.87 -24.06 7.58
CA LYS A 59 -13.87 -23.02 7.78
C LYS A 59 -13.30 -21.68 7.36
N ALA A 60 -13.97 -21.04 6.43
CA ALA A 60 -13.69 -19.65 6.11
C ALA A 60 -14.03 -18.76 7.31
N PHE A 61 -13.19 -17.79 7.61
CA PHE A 61 -13.43 -16.82 8.66
C PHE A 61 -13.32 -15.38 8.17
N LEU A 62 -14.00 -14.50 8.89
CA LEU A 62 -13.81 -13.06 8.90
C LEU A 62 -13.49 -12.66 10.34
N TRP A 63 -12.40 -11.94 10.52
CA TRP A 63 -11.98 -11.39 11.81
C TRP A 63 -12.06 -9.87 11.78
N THR A 64 -12.42 -9.28 12.92
CA THR A 64 -12.30 -7.84 13.19
C THR A 64 -11.82 -7.63 14.61
N ASP A 65 -11.19 -6.49 14.89
CA ASP A 65 -10.80 -6.08 16.25
C ASP A 65 -12.00 -6.12 17.22
N VAL A 66 -13.16 -5.64 16.76
CA VAL A 66 -14.37 -5.51 17.58
C VAL A 66 -15.07 -6.85 17.85
N ALA A 67 -15.26 -7.68 16.82
CA ALA A 67 -16.05 -8.91 16.92
C ALA A 67 -15.21 -10.16 17.15
N GLY A 68 -13.88 -10.08 16.96
CA GLY A 68 -12.99 -11.23 16.93
C GLY A 68 -13.27 -12.16 15.75
N LEU A 69 -12.93 -13.44 15.92
CA LEU A 69 -13.07 -14.47 14.90
C LEU A 69 -14.55 -14.87 14.68
N LYS A 70 -15.05 -14.68 13.46
CA LYS A 70 -16.37 -15.15 13.01
C LYS A 70 -16.20 -16.13 11.85
N PHE A 71 -16.77 -17.32 11.97
CA PHE A 71 -16.84 -18.25 10.82
C PHE A 71 -17.97 -17.86 9.88
N LEU A 72 -17.68 -17.91 8.57
CA LEU A 72 -18.67 -17.63 7.54
C LEU A 72 -19.63 -18.82 7.40
N THR A 73 -20.91 -18.53 7.18
CA THR A 73 -21.96 -19.54 7.00
C THR A 73 -22.82 -19.17 5.80
N GLY A 74 -23.22 -20.14 4.98
CA GLY A 74 -24.03 -19.90 3.78
C GLY A 74 -25.55 -19.93 4.00
N GLY A 75 -26.00 -19.90 5.26
CA GLY A 75 -27.42 -20.00 5.60
C GLY A 75 -27.92 -21.44 5.70
N PRO A 76 -29.24 -21.64 5.93
CA PRO A 76 -29.82 -22.97 6.19
C PRO A 76 -29.76 -23.92 4.98
N ASP A 77 -29.73 -23.38 3.76
CA ASP A 77 -29.77 -24.18 2.52
C ASP A 77 -28.39 -24.43 1.87
N LEU A 78 -27.32 -23.75 2.33
CA LEU A 78 -25.94 -23.90 1.84
C LEU A 78 -24.94 -23.95 3.03
N PRO A 79 -24.76 -25.13 3.66
CA PRO A 79 -24.25 -25.18 5.03
C PRO A 79 -22.73 -25.11 5.20
N GLN A 80 -21.90 -25.10 4.13
CA GLN A 80 -20.44 -25.22 4.29
C GLN A 80 -19.67 -24.18 3.47
N VAL A 81 -19.18 -23.15 4.15
CA VAL A 81 -18.19 -22.21 3.59
C VAL A 81 -16.82 -22.68 4.02
N ARG A 82 -15.99 -23.13 3.08
CA ARG A 82 -14.77 -23.89 3.41
C ARG A 82 -13.51 -23.05 3.42
N THR A 83 -13.34 -22.22 2.41
CA THR A 83 -12.17 -21.35 2.29
C THR A 83 -12.60 -19.93 1.96
N ALA A 84 -11.92 -18.95 2.53
CA ALA A 84 -11.88 -17.59 2.02
C ALA A 84 -10.52 -17.39 1.36
N ASN A 85 -10.52 -16.95 0.11
CA ASN A 85 -9.33 -16.76 -0.71
C ASN A 85 -8.92 -15.29 -0.78
N ALA A 86 -9.88 -14.35 -0.71
CA ALA A 86 -9.62 -12.92 -0.66
C ALA A 86 -10.82 -12.14 -0.12
N ILE A 87 -10.56 -10.89 0.26
CA ILE A 87 -11.54 -9.87 0.65
C ILE A 87 -11.39 -8.65 -0.27
N SER A 88 -12.49 -8.00 -0.62
CA SER A 88 -12.45 -6.74 -1.35
C SER A 88 -11.77 -5.64 -0.53
N PRO A 89 -11.06 -4.71 -1.16
CA PRO A 89 -10.46 -3.56 -0.48
C PRO A 89 -11.45 -2.76 0.38
N ASP A 90 -12.71 -2.58 -0.04
CA ASP A 90 -13.74 -1.94 0.79
C ASP A 90 -14.22 -2.78 1.99
N GLY A 91 -13.74 -4.02 2.10
CA GLY A 91 -14.02 -4.92 3.20
C GLY A 91 -15.40 -5.59 3.19
N ASN A 92 -16.19 -5.42 2.13
CA ASN A 92 -17.60 -5.84 2.12
C ASN A 92 -17.87 -7.15 1.38
N VAL A 93 -16.93 -7.61 0.56
CA VAL A 93 -17.07 -8.83 -0.26
C VAL A 93 -15.95 -9.80 0.06
N VAL A 94 -16.30 -11.04 0.43
CA VAL A 94 -15.34 -12.13 0.60
C VAL A 94 -15.57 -13.16 -0.49
N ILE A 95 -14.50 -13.61 -1.16
CA ILE A 95 -14.56 -14.66 -2.18
C ILE A 95 -13.85 -15.92 -1.71
N GLY A 96 -14.29 -17.07 -2.20
CA GLY A 96 -13.69 -18.35 -1.84
C GLY A 96 -14.49 -19.54 -2.37
N HIS A 97 -14.36 -20.70 -1.73
CA HIS A 97 -15.05 -21.93 -2.14
C HIS A 97 -15.95 -22.53 -1.05
N LEU A 98 -17.08 -23.07 -1.47
CA LEU A 98 -17.94 -23.88 -0.61
C LEU A 98 -17.38 -25.28 -0.35
N ILE A 99 -16.53 -25.79 -1.24
CA ILE A 99 -15.86 -27.07 -1.07
C ILE A 99 -14.41 -26.88 -1.50
N ALA A 100 -13.46 -27.23 -0.64
CA ALA A 100 -12.04 -27.11 -0.97
C ALA A 100 -11.70 -27.93 -2.22
N GLY A 101 -11.15 -27.28 -3.24
CA GLY A 101 -10.78 -27.90 -4.51
C GLY A 101 -11.94 -28.18 -5.48
N SER A 102 -13.15 -27.64 -5.25
CA SER A 102 -14.28 -27.75 -6.18
C SER A 102 -14.55 -26.45 -6.95
N SER A 103 -15.26 -26.57 -8.07
CA SER A 103 -15.75 -25.45 -8.89
C SER A 103 -17.03 -24.81 -8.31
N GLU A 104 -17.16 -24.71 -7.00
CA GLU A 104 -18.23 -23.96 -6.33
C GLU A 104 -17.70 -22.67 -5.70
N PRO A 105 -17.19 -21.72 -6.54
CA PRO A 105 -16.76 -20.42 -6.06
C PRO A 105 -17.97 -19.61 -5.59
N TYR A 106 -17.77 -18.81 -4.55
CA TYR A 106 -18.78 -17.92 -4.02
C TYR A 106 -18.25 -16.49 -3.86
N ARG A 107 -19.19 -15.55 -3.83
CA ARG A 107 -19.04 -14.24 -3.17
C ARG A 107 -19.93 -14.22 -1.94
N TRP A 108 -19.43 -13.64 -0.86
CA TRP A 108 -20.13 -13.50 0.40
C TRP A 108 -20.20 -12.03 0.78
N THR A 109 -21.37 -11.60 1.25
CA THR A 109 -21.55 -10.29 1.91
C THR A 109 -22.29 -10.48 3.23
N GLU A 110 -22.14 -9.55 4.16
CA GLU A 110 -22.83 -9.61 5.45
C GLU A 110 -24.37 -9.56 5.29
N SER A 111 -24.87 -8.83 4.27
CA SER A 111 -26.31 -8.65 4.03
C SER A 111 -26.97 -9.78 3.25
N GLU A 112 -26.27 -10.38 2.29
CA GLU A 112 -26.83 -11.38 1.38
C GLU A 112 -26.38 -12.81 1.71
N GLY A 113 -25.34 -12.96 2.55
CA GLY A 113 -24.70 -14.24 2.76
C GLY A 113 -24.00 -14.70 1.47
N ILE A 114 -24.13 -15.99 1.15
CA ILE A 114 -23.45 -16.61 0.01
C ILE A 114 -24.24 -16.43 -1.28
N THR A 115 -23.56 -15.98 -2.33
CA THR A 115 -24.00 -16.07 -3.72
C THR A 115 -22.96 -16.82 -4.53
N LEU A 116 -23.38 -17.84 -5.29
CA LEU A 116 -22.48 -18.59 -6.17
C LEU A 116 -22.00 -17.71 -7.33
N LEU A 117 -20.71 -17.80 -7.64
CA LEU A 117 -20.11 -17.21 -8.82
C LEU A 117 -20.35 -18.13 -10.05
N PRO A 118 -20.24 -17.61 -11.29
CA PRO A 118 -20.55 -18.37 -12.49
C PRO A 118 -19.76 -19.69 -12.62
N PRO A 119 -20.35 -20.76 -13.16
CA PRO A 119 -19.78 -22.12 -13.14
C PRO A 119 -18.52 -22.32 -14.00
N ARG A 120 -18.05 -21.28 -14.71
CA ARG A 120 -16.81 -21.31 -15.50
C ARG A 120 -15.59 -20.82 -14.71
N MET A 121 -15.78 -20.30 -13.50
CA MET A 121 -14.70 -19.90 -12.62
C MET A 121 -14.31 -21.11 -11.78
N TYR A 122 -13.06 -21.55 -11.90
CA TYR A 122 -12.55 -22.69 -11.16
C TYR A 122 -12.09 -22.26 -9.78
N GLU A 123 -11.20 -21.26 -9.69
CA GLU A 123 -10.68 -20.70 -8.43
C GLU A 123 -10.75 -19.17 -8.48
N PRO A 124 -11.49 -18.50 -7.57
CA PRO A 124 -11.46 -17.06 -7.43
C PRO A 124 -10.20 -16.67 -6.64
N VAL A 125 -9.51 -15.64 -7.12
CA VAL A 125 -8.19 -15.25 -6.58
C VAL A 125 -8.24 -13.86 -5.95
N ALA A 126 -8.70 -12.85 -6.68
CA ALA A 126 -8.74 -11.46 -6.21
C ALA A 126 -9.96 -10.71 -6.76
N THR A 127 -10.18 -9.50 -6.26
CA THR A 127 -11.37 -8.72 -6.59
C THR A 127 -11.11 -7.21 -6.62
N SER A 128 -11.90 -6.47 -7.40
CA SER A 128 -11.89 -4.99 -7.42
C SER A 128 -12.29 -4.40 -6.07
N TYR A 129 -12.12 -3.08 -5.91
CA TYR A 129 -12.37 -2.37 -4.65
C TYR A 129 -13.70 -2.71 -3.98
N ASP A 130 -14.77 -2.74 -4.77
CA ASP A 130 -16.15 -2.96 -4.35
C ASP A 130 -16.62 -4.41 -4.49
N GLY A 131 -15.72 -5.32 -4.88
CA GLY A 131 -16.07 -6.72 -5.10
C GLY A 131 -16.85 -7.01 -6.39
N SER A 132 -17.07 -6.02 -7.26
CA SER A 132 -17.90 -6.17 -8.46
C SER A 132 -17.22 -6.97 -9.57
N ILE A 133 -15.89 -6.95 -9.63
CA ILE A 133 -15.08 -7.76 -10.54
C ILE A 133 -14.33 -8.79 -9.70
N VAL A 134 -14.48 -10.06 -10.06
CA VAL A 134 -13.71 -11.17 -9.48
C VAL A 134 -12.87 -11.79 -10.59
N ILE A 135 -11.56 -11.88 -10.35
CA ILE A 135 -10.65 -12.61 -11.22
C ILE A 135 -10.34 -13.99 -10.65
N GLY A 136 -9.88 -14.88 -11.52
CA GLY A 136 -9.57 -16.23 -11.12
C GLY A 136 -9.19 -17.14 -12.28
N ILE A 137 -8.85 -18.37 -11.93
CA ILE A 137 -8.46 -19.40 -12.88
C ILE A 137 -9.73 -20.01 -13.50
N THR A 138 -9.77 -20.12 -14.83
CA THR A 138 -10.94 -20.63 -15.57
C THR A 138 -10.72 -22.02 -16.20
N SER A 139 -9.51 -22.58 -16.12
CA SER A 139 -9.23 -23.97 -16.50
C SER A 139 -7.94 -24.51 -15.86
N TYR A 140 -7.87 -25.81 -15.57
CA TYR A 140 -6.71 -26.50 -14.99
C TYR A 140 -5.51 -26.67 -15.95
N SER A 141 -5.60 -26.12 -17.17
CA SER A 141 -4.57 -26.26 -18.19
C SER A 141 -3.45 -25.23 -18.00
N THR A 142 -2.54 -25.53 -17.08
CA THR A 142 -1.27 -24.80 -16.86
C THR A 142 -0.28 -24.94 -18.02
N PHE A 143 -0.61 -25.71 -19.08
CA PHE A 143 0.32 -25.99 -20.17
C PHE A 143 0.62 -24.79 -21.08
N TYR A 144 -0.20 -23.72 -21.03
CA TYR A 144 0.03 -22.45 -21.75
C TYR A 144 -0.58 -21.20 -21.08
N GLY A 145 -1.31 -21.34 -19.96
CA GLY A 145 -2.05 -20.25 -19.32
C GLY A 145 -1.37 -19.82 -18.02
N GLY A 146 -1.15 -18.52 -17.86
CA GLY A 146 -0.70 -17.98 -16.58
C GLY A 146 -1.78 -18.00 -15.50
N THR A 147 -1.34 -18.02 -14.24
CA THR A 147 -2.19 -17.78 -13.07
C THR A 147 -2.25 -16.27 -12.85
N SER A 148 -3.46 -15.70 -12.89
CA SER A 148 -3.67 -14.35 -12.38
C SER A 148 -3.61 -14.40 -10.86
N GLU A 149 -2.86 -13.49 -10.26
CA GLU A 149 -2.63 -13.45 -8.82
C GLU A 149 -3.32 -12.24 -8.18
N ASP A 150 -3.49 -11.13 -8.90
CA ASP A 150 -4.09 -9.92 -8.33
C ASP A 150 -4.67 -8.95 -9.39
N ILE A 151 -5.49 -7.99 -8.95
CA ILE A 151 -6.17 -6.98 -9.78
C ILE A 151 -6.15 -5.59 -9.12
N SER A 152 -5.97 -4.53 -9.92
CA SER A 152 -6.11 -3.15 -9.46
C SER A 152 -7.52 -2.86 -8.95
N TRP A 153 -7.64 -1.88 -8.06
CA TRP A 153 -8.90 -1.56 -7.39
C TRP A 153 -10.01 -1.12 -8.34
N ASP A 154 -9.65 -0.49 -9.46
CA ASP A 154 -10.59 -0.12 -10.51
C ASP A 154 -10.91 -1.26 -11.50
N GLY A 155 -10.30 -2.43 -11.30
CA GLY A 155 -10.52 -3.63 -12.08
C GLY A 155 -9.89 -3.64 -13.47
N LYS A 156 -9.01 -2.68 -13.80
CA LYS A 156 -8.45 -2.52 -15.15
C LYS A 156 -7.14 -3.26 -15.38
N VAL A 157 -6.35 -3.45 -14.34
CA VAL A 157 -5.01 -4.05 -14.43
C VAL A 157 -5.01 -5.37 -13.69
N VAL A 158 -4.64 -6.45 -14.38
CA VAL A 158 -4.49 -7.79 -13.80
C VAL A 158 -3.02 -8.17 -13.87
N VAL A 159 -2.49 -8.73 -12.80
CA VAL A 159 -1.13 -9.27 -12.76
C VAL A 159 -1.15 -10.78 -12.51
N GLY A 160 -0.06 -11.44 -12.90
CA GLY A 160 0.08 -12.86 -12.65
C GLY A 160 1.40 -13.44 -13.14
N GLY A 161 1.56 -14.75 -12.94
CA GLY A 161 2.67 -15.54 -13.49
C GLY A 161 2.22 -16.34 -14.71
N SER A 162 3.12 -16.62 -15.65
CA SER A 162 2.83 -17.53 -16.77
C SER A 162 3.50 -18.89 -16.62
N GLY A 163 2.96 -19.91 -17.31
CA GLY A 163 3.66 -21.19 -17.51
C GLY A 163 4.94 -21.09 -18.37
N PHE A 164 5.33 -19.87 -18.77
CA PHE A 164 6.59 -19.57 -19.48
C PHE A 164 7.66 -18.98 -18.54
N ASP A 165 7.51 -19.15 -17.22
CA ASP A 165 8.41 -18.63 -16.21
C ASP A 165 8.54 -17.08 -16.23
N GLU A 166 7.50 -16.35 -16.64
CA GLU A 166 7.55 -14.87 -16.64
C GLU A 166 6.25 -14.26 -16.11
N GLY A 167 6.42 -13.27 -15.23
CA GLY A 167 5.34 -12.44 -14.71
C GLY A 167 4.80 -11.49 -15.78
N PHE A 168 3.52 -11.14 -15.67
CA PHE A 168 2.88 -10.18 -16.56
C PHE A 168 2.07 -9.14 -15.80
N ARG A 169 1.90 -7.99 -16.45
CA ARG A 169 0.90 -6.96 -16.19
C ARG A 169 0.02 -6.83 -17.43
N ASP A 170 -1.29 -6.97 -17.27
CA ASP A 170 -2.28 -6.90 -18.35
C ASP A 170 -3.23 -5.73 -18.09
N GLU A 171 -3.28 -4.77 -19.00
CA GLU A 171 -4.17 -3.61 -18.92
C GLU A 171 -5.12 -3.61 -20.11
N GLY A 172 -6.39 -3.91 -19.87
CA GLY A 172 -7.40 -3.96 -20.93
C GLY A 172 -7.08 -4.94 -22.08
N GLY A 173 -6.37 -6.04 -21.80
CA GLY A 173 -5.94 -7.01 -22.80
C GLY A 173 -4.58 -6.71 -23.45
N VAL A 174 -3.94 -5.60 -23.08
CA VAL A 174 -2.57 -5.28 -23.50
C VAL A 174 -1.61 -5.85 -22.47
N ARG A 175 -0.82 -6.85 -22.88
CA ARG A 175 0.11 -7.55 -22.00
C ARG A 175 1.52 -7.00 -22.06
N THR A 176 2.02 -6.58 -20.91
CA THR A 176 3.43 -6.26 -20.66
C THR A 176 4.05 -7.39 -19.85
N TRP A 177 5.10 -7.99 -20.39
CA TRP A 177 5.91 -8.98 -19.69
C TRP A 177 6.97 -8.28 -18.83
N LEU A 178 7.17 -8.74 -17.60
CA LEU A 178 7.99 -8.01 -16.62
C LEU A 178 9.51 -8.19 -16.83
N GLY A 179 9.94 -9.22 -17.56
CA GLY A 179 11.32 -9.66 -17.62
C GLY A 179 11.73 -10.51 -16.42
N ASP A 180 13.04 -10.59 -16.20
CA ASP A 180 13.69 -11.26 -15.07
C ASP A 180 14.81 -10.39 -14.48
N LEU A 181 15.26 -10.75 -13.27
CA LEU A 181 16.47 -10.16 -12.71
C LEU A 181 17.72 -10.71 -13.43
N PRO A 182 18.72 -9.87 -13.73
CA PRO A 182 19.91 -10.30 -14.44
C PRO A 182 20.67 -11.45 -13.75
N GLY A 183 21.24 -12.34 -14.57
CA GLY A 183 22.35 -13.21 -14.18
C GLY A 183 22.04 -14.71 -14.12
N TRP A 184 20.78 -15.16 -14.31
CA TRP A 184 20.40 -16.58 -14.22
C TRP A 184 19.24 -16.97 -15.14
N ALA A 185 18.46 -17.98 -14.75
CA ALA A 185 17.30 -18.46 -15.50
C ALA A 185 16.20 -17.39 -15.55
N TYR A 186 15.66 -17.20 -16.75
CA TYR A 186 14.45 -16.41 -16.98
C TYR A 186 13.30 -16.98 -16.14
N SER A 187 13.02 -16.34 -15.01
CA SER A 187 12.01 -16.78 -14.06
C SER A 187 11.53 -15.60 -13.22
N SER A 188 10.28 -15.19 -13.42
CA SER A 188 9.61 -14.20 -12.58
C SER A 188 8.13 -14.51 -12.39
N GLN A 189 7.55 -13.96 -11.33
CA GLN A 189 6.14 -14.05 -11.02
C GLN A 189 5.66 -12.73 -10.44
N ALA A 190 4.56 -12.21 -10.96
CA ALA A 190 3.85 -11.08 -10.38
C ALA A 190 2.80 -11.59 -9.41
N LEU A 191 2.82 -11.12 -8.17
CA LEU A 191 1.97 -11.63 -7.08
C LEU A 191 0.94 -10.61 -6.61
N ALA A 192 1.26 -9.31 -6.67
CA ALA A 192 0.31 -8.25 -6.32
C ALA A 192 0.56 -6.97 -7.12
N VAL A 193 -0.45 -6.11 -7.18
CA VAL A 193 -0.41 -4.83 -7.87
C VAL A 193 -1.01 -3.71 -7.01
N SER A 194 -0.45 -2.50 -7.11
CA SER A 194 -0.99 -1.32 -6.43
C SER A 194 -2.44 -1.01 -6.86
N ALA A 195 -3.13 -0.25 -6.02
CA ALA A 195 -4.51 0.22 -6.24
C ALA A 195 -4.76 0.79 -7.64
N ASP A 196 -3.80 1.55 -8.18
CA ASP A 196 -3.85 2.18 -9.50
C ASP A 196 -3.26 1.34 -10.63
N GLY A 197 -2.80 0.12 -10.34
CA GLY A 197 -2.27 -0.79 -11.34
C GLY A 197 -0.84 -0.47 -11.81
N SER A 198 -0.16 0.55 -11.28
CA SER A 198 1.11 1.03 -11.86
C SER A 198 2.37 0.39 -11.25
N PHE A 199 2.24 -0.30 -10.12
CA PHE A 199 3.34 -0.86 -9.35
C PHE A 199 3.07 -2.33 -9.07
N VAL A 200 3.96 -3.20 -9.53
CA VAL A 200 3.82 -4.65 -9.41
C VAL A 200 4.86 -5.17 -8.45
N VAL A 201 4.49 -6.10 -7.57
CA VAL A 201 5.41 -6.80 -6.69
C VAL A 201 5.35 -8.30 -6.92
N GLY A 202 6.44 -8.99 -6.57
CA GLY A 202 6.49 -10.44 -6.71
C GLY A 202 7.87 -11.02 -6.44
N THR A 203 8.23 -12.03 -7.22
CA THR A 203 9.54 -12.69 -7.14
C THR A 203 10.19 -12.81 -8.50
N SER A 204 11.51 -12.88 -8.52
CA SER A 204 12.28 -13.34 -9.67
C SER A 204 13.52 -14.11 -9.22
N LYS A 205 13.91 -15.14 -9.99
CA LYS A 205 15.20 -15.79 -9.80
C LYS A 205 16.31 -14.83 -10.16
N GLY A 206 17.28 -14.67 -9.26
CA GLY A 206 18.45 -13.84 -9.53
C GLY A 206 19.70 -14.32 -8.83
N ALA A 207 20.83 -13.72 -9.22
CA ALA A 207 22.15 -14.09 -8.71
C ALA A 207 22.32 -13.65 -7.26
N VAL A 208 22.74 -14.60 -6.40
CA VAL A 208 23.12 -14.31 -5.01
C VAL A 208 24.60 -14.58 -4.73
N GLY A 209 25.32 -15.11 -5.71
CA GLY A 209 26.76 -15.37 -5.65
C GLY A 209 27.24 -16.18 -6.85
N PRO A 210 28.56 -16.43 -6.98
CA PRO A 210 29.10 -17.26 -8.05
C PRO A 210 28.47 -18.65 -8.04
N GLY A 211 27.76 -19.02 -9.10
CA GLY A 211 27.13 -20.33 -9.22
C GLY A 211 25.84 -20.52 -8.41
N GLN A 212 25.30 -19.48 -7.76
CA GLN A 212 24.13 -19.57 -6.90
C GLN A 212 23.01 -18.60 -7.33
N GLN A 213 21.79 -19.14 -7.38
CA GLN A 213 20.54 -18.42 -7.66
C GLN A 213 19.53 -18.69 -6.54
N ASN A 214 18.66 -17.72 -6.26
CA ASN A 214 17.51 -17.86 -5.36
C ASN A 214 16.33 -17.05 -5.88
N GLU A 215 15.13 -17.29 -5.34
CA GLU A 215 13.98 -16.40 -5.49
C GLU A 215 14.25 -15.10 -4.72
N LEU A 216 14.08 -13.97 -5.38
CA LEU A 216 14.36 -12.65 -4.84
C LEU A 216 13.09 -11.80 -4.89
N PRO A 217 12.67 -11.22 -3.75
CA PRO A 217 11.53 -10.33 -3.74
C PRO A 217 11.87 -9.11 -4.60
N MET A 218 10.93 -8.68 -5.42
CA MET A 218 11.14 -7.59 -6.36
C MET A 218 9.92 -6.68 -6.43
N TYR A 219 10.13 -5.48 -6.97
CA TYR A 219 9.08 -4.69 -7.57
C TYR A 219 9.39 -4.40 -9.03
N TRP A 220 8.37 -4.02 -9.78
CA TRP A 220 8.47 -3.58 -11.16
C TRP A 220 7.55 -2.38 -11.40
N THR A 221 8.05 -1.42 -12.17
CA THR A 221 7.25 -0.37 -12.80
C THR A 221 7.71 -0.18 -14.24
N GLU A 222 6.91 0.48 -15.07
CA GLU A 222 7.34 0.86 -16.41
C GLU A 222 8.58 1.78 -16.39
N ALA A 223 8.70 2.64 -15.38
CA ALA A 223 9.80 3.61 -15.27
C ALA A 223 11.11 2.96 -14.80
N THR A 224 11.03 1.96 -13.91
CA THR A 224 12.21 1.37 -13.27
C THR A 224 12.64 0.04 -13.89
N GLY A 225 11.74 -0.63 -14.62
CA GLY A 225 11.87 -2.07 -14.84
C GLY A 225 11.87 -2.83 -13.52
N MET A 226 12.42 -4.04 -13.53
CA MET A 226 12.49 -4.91 -12.36
C MET A 226 13.61 -4.49 -11.39
N VAL A 227 13.27 -4.34 -10.12
CA VAL A 227 14.21 -3.95 -9.06
C VAL A 227 14.07 -4.90 -7.88
N ARG A 228 15.20 -5.42 -7.41
CA ARG A 228 15.28 -6.31 -6.25
C ARG A 228 15.04 -5.54 -4.94
N LEU A 229 14.25 -6.13 -4.04
CA LEU A 229 13.98 -5.64 -2.69
C LEU A 229 15.03 -6.14 -1.68
N GLY A 230 16.18 -5.46 -1.67
CA GLY A 230 17.23 -5.68 -0.67
C GLY A 230 17.92 -7.05 -0.79
N GLN A 231 18.55 -7.49 0.31
CA GLN A 231 19.40 -8.69 0.32
C GLN A 231 18.69 -10.02 0.59
N TRP A 232 17.36 -10.00 0.77
CA TRP A 232 16.60 -11.20 1.11
C TRP A 232 16.62 -12.21 -0.04
N THR A 233 16.57 -13.49 0.34
CA THR A 233 16.66 -14.64 -0.57
C THR A 233 15.58 -15.65 -0.25
N ASN A 234 15.20 -16.48 -1.22
CA ASN A 234 14.00 -17.32 -1.13
C ASN A 234 12.78 -16.47 -0.74
N GLY A 235 12.66 -15.28 -1.32
CA GLY A 235 11.73 -14.27 -0.87
C GLY A 235 10.74 -13.85 -1.95
N TYR A 236 9.54 -13.52 -1.50
CA TYR A 236 8.36 -13.19 -2.27
C TYR A 236 7.78 -11.91 -1.69
N ALA A 237 7.61 -10.88 -2.51
CA ALA A 237 6.82 -9.72 -2.14
C ALA A 237 5.36 -10.00 -2.53
N THR A 238 4.47 -9.99 -1.54
CA THR A 238 3.11 -10.52 -1.68
C THR A 238 2.05 -9.43 -1.72
N ASP A 239 2.37 -8.21 -1.31
CA ASP A 239 1.41 -7.11 -1.29
C ASP A 239 2.09 -5.74 -1.26
N VAL A 240 1.40 -4.70 -1.73
CA VAL A 240 1.89 -3.32 -1.82
C VAL A 240 0.80 -2.31 -1.45
N SER A 241 1.18 -1.33 -0.63
CA SER A 241 0.31 -0.21 -0.21
C SER A 241 -0.15 0.64 -1.41
N ALA A 242 -1.27 1.34 -1.27
CA ALA A 242 -1.81 2.21 -2.32
C ALA A 242 -0.83 3.34 -2.69
N ALA A 243 -0.15 3.90 -1.69
CA ALA A 243 0.88 4.91 -1.86
C ALA A 243 2.23 4.35 -2.33
N LYS A 244 2.41 3.02 -2.36
CA LYS A 244 3.64 2.31 -2.82
C LYS A 244 4.86 2.50 -1.92
N ILE A 245 4.70 3.07 -0.73
CA ILE A 245 5.81 3.30 0.23
C ILE A 245 5.99 2.14 1.23
N ALA A 246 5.11 1.15 1.19
CA ALA A 246 5.24 -0.09 1.94
C ALA A 246 4.92 -1.30 1.05
N ILE A 247 5.74 -2.34 1.21
CA ILE A 247 5.58 -3.65 0.58
C ILE A 247 5.71 -4.70 1.69
N SER A 248 4.81 -5.68 1.69
CA SER A 248 4.91 -6.85 2.57
C SER A 248 5.38 -8.08 1.80
N GLY A 249 5.91 -9.06 2.51
CA GLY A 249 6.28 -10.32 1.91
C GLY A 249 6.87 -11.29 2.90
N TYR A 250 7.38 -12.39 2.39
CA TYR A 250 8.14 -13.35 3.18
C TYR A 250 9.43 -13.79 2.48
N GLY A 251 10.44 -14.22 3.25
CA GLY A 251 11.68 -14.77 2.72
C GLY A 251 12.72 -15.02 3.80
N ASN A 252 13.97 -15.27 3.39
CA ASN A 252 15.07 -15.49 4.31
C ASN A 252 16.08 -14.32 4.25
N PRO A 253 16.33 -13.60 5.36
CA PRO A 253 17.27 -12.48 5.48
C PRO A 253 18.75 -12.91 5.52
N ASN A 254 19.13 -14.02 4.86
CA ASN A 254 20.44 -14.70 4.86
C ASN A 254 20.59 -15.86 5.87
N LEU A 255 19.97 -17.02 5.58
CA LEU A 255 20.25 -18.32 6.23
C LEU A 255 20.02 -18.39 7.77
N GLY A 256 18.91 -17.85 8.31
CA GLY A 256 18.43 -18.30 9.64
C GLY A 256 17.65 -17.35 10.56
N GLY A 257 16.70 -16.54 10.09
CA GLY A 257 15.78 -15.80 10.98
C GLY A 257 14.64 -15.10 10.25
N ASP A 258 13.48 -14.94 10.92
CA ASP A 258 12.14 -14.43 10.54
C ASP A 258 11.73 -14.25 9.07
N GLY A 259 10.66 -14.98 8.71
CA GLY A 259 10.09 -15.13 7.37
C GLY A 259 9.32 -13.92 6.89
N ALA A 260 8.44 -13.31 7.68
CA ALA A 260 7.67 -12.13 7.27
C ALA A 260 8.51 -10.84 7.29
N PHE A 261 8.39 -10.01 6.26
CA PHE A 261 9.07 -8.72 6.15
C PHE A 261 8.14 -7.58 5.76
N ARG A 262 8.59 -6.36 6.08
CA ARG A 262 8.17 -5.11 5.45
C ARG A 262 9.36 -4.46 4.76
N TRP A 263 9.18 -4.03 3.52
CA TRP A 263 10.08 -3.12 2.85
C TRP A 263 9.46 -1.73 2.79
N THR A 264 10.26 -0.70 3.06
CA THR A 264 9.95 0.71 2.77
C THR A 264 11.16 1.35 2.08
N PRO A 265 10.99 2.46 1.35
CA PRO A 265 12.12 3.18 0.77
C PRO A 265 13.13 3.64 1.83
N ALA A 266 12.65 4.18 2.94
CA ALA A 266 13.47 4.69 4.03
C ALA A 266 14.24 3.59 4.78
N SER A 267 13.57 2.49 5.14
CA SER A 267 14.16 1.46 6.01
C SER A 267 14.75 0.25 5.27
N GLY A 268 14.47 0.10 3.97
CA GLY A 268 14.70 -1.14 3.24
C GLY A 268 13.92 -2.32 3.82
N THR A 269 14.32 -3.54 3.47
CA THR A 269 13.65 -4.78 3.90
C THR A 269 14.02 -5.14 5.33
N ARG A 270 13.04 -5.13 6.23
CA ARG A 270 13.17 -5.50 7.65
C ARG A 270 12.17 -6.59 8.02
N SER A 271 12.54 -7.50 8.92
CA SER A 271 11.58 -8.50 9.41
C SER A 271 10.52 -7.83 10.27
N VAL A 272 9.26 -8.26 10.14
CA VAL A 272 8.13 -7.74 10.95
C VAL A 272 8.41 -7.92 12.44
N LYS A 273 8.98 -9.06 12.83
CA LYS A 273 9.37 -9.33 14.22
C LYS A 273 10.40 -8.32 14.75
N SER A 274 11.40 -7.93 13.95
CA SER A 274 12.38 -6.92 14.36
C SER A 274 11.74 -5.55 14.54
N LEU A 275 10.84 -5.16 13.63
CA LEU A 275 10.11 -3.89 13.72
C LEU A 275 9.26 -3.82 14.99
N LEU A 276 8.54 -4.91 15.31
CA LEU A 276 7.74 -5.01 16.54
C LEU A 276 8.62 -5.02 17.81
N THR A 277 9.74 -5.74 17.79
CA THR A 277 10.67 -5.80 18.93
C THR A 277 11.31 -4.44 19.20
N ASP A 278 11.72 -3.72 18.15
CA ASP A 278 12.26 -2.37 18.27
C ASP A 278 11.22 -1.38 18.82
N ALA A 279 9.94 -1.61 18.53
CA ALA A 279 8.83 -0.86 19.11
C ALA A 279 8.48 -1.31 20.55
N GLY A 280 9.25 -2.23 21.15
CA GLY A 280 9.08 -2.69 22.53
C GLY A 280 8.02 -3.77 22.72
N ILE A 281 7.54 -4.39 21.64
CA ILE A 281 6.55 -5.48 21.71
C ILE A 281 7.27 -6.81 21.93
N ASP A 282 6.83 -7.57 22.94
CA ASP A 282 7.36 -8.89 23.23
C ASP A 282 6.88 -9.92 22.22
N MET A 283 7.82 -10.39 21.39
CA MET A 283 7.58 -11.42 20.37
C MET A 283 8.11 -12.80 20.79
N THR A 284 8.33 -13.02 22.09
CA THR A 284 8.83 -14.30 22.63
C THR A 284 7.87 -15.43 22.30
N GLY A 285 8.40 -16.52 21.74
CA GLY A 285 7.64 -17.71 21.37
C GLY A 285 6.89 -17.61 20.04
N TRP A 286 6.80 -16.42 19.43
CA TRP A 286 6.28 -16.28 18.06
C TRP A 286 7.36 -16.62 17.03
N ASP A 287 7.00 -17.48 16.09
CA ASP A 287 7.82 -17.85 14.93
C ASP A 287 7.08 -17.46 13.64
N MET A 288 7.63 -16.44 12.95
CA MET A 288 7.10 -15.90 11.70
C MET A 288 7.86 -16.43 10.48
N THR A 289 8.67 -17.48 10.62
CA THR A 289 9.42 -18.11 9.51
C THR A 289 8.62 -19.14 8.72
N THR A 290 7.53 -19.64 9.30
CA THR A 290 6.83 -20.82 8.78
C THR A 290 5.46 -20.53 8.18
N GLY A 291 4.96 -19.30 8.32
CA GLY A 291 3.76 -18.85 7.61
C GLY A 291 4.16 -18.07 6.35
N HIS A 292 3.76 -18.59 5.19
CA HIS A 292 4.08 -18.02 3.87
C HIS A 292 2.94 -17.14 3.34
N SER A 293 2.24 -16.42 4.22
CA SER A 293 1.19 -15.50 3.81
C SER A 293 1.31 -14.18 4.56
N THR A 294 1.36 -13.09 3.81
CA THR A 294 1.44 -11.72 4.31
C THR A 294 0.62 -10.79 3.41
N TYR A 295 -0.16 -9.91 4.02
CA TYR A 295 -1.00 -8.93 3.31
C TYR A 295 -0.93 -7.59 4.03
N LEU A 296 -1.28 -6.52 3.33
CA LEU A 296 -1.02 -5.15 3.71
C LEU A 296 -2.28 -4.29 3.54
N SER A 297 -2.55 -3.41 4.49
CA SER A 297 -3.56 -2.35 4.31
C SER A 297 -3.11 -1.31 3.28
N ALA A 298 -4.06 -0.50 2.80
CA ALA A 298 -3.80 0.51 1.79
C ALA A 298 -2.79 1.58 2.23
N ASP A 299 -2.84 1.96 3.51
CA ASP A 299 -1.91 2.89 4.16
C ASP A 299 -0.54 2.26 4.47
N GLY A 300 -0.38 0.95 4.26
CA GLY A 300 0.86 0.23 4.53
C GLY A 300 1.21 0.02 6.00
N ARG A 301 0.34 0.40 6.93
CA ARG A 301 0.60 0.35 8.38
C ARG A 301 0.19 -0.97 9.00
N THR A 302 -0.88 -1.58 8.51
CA THR A 302 -1.37 -2.88 8.99
C THR A 302 -0.84 -4.00 8.12
N ILE A 303 -0.08 -4.91 8.73
CA ILE A 303 0.38 -6.15 8.12
C ILE A 303 -0.33 -7.30 8.80
N VAL A 304 -0.89 -8.21 8.03
CA VAL A 304 -1.45 -9.46 8.55
C VAL A 304 -0.72 -10.65 7.95
N GLY A 305 -0.76 -11.77 8.65
CA GLY A 305 -0.19 -12.99 8.10
C GLY A 305 -0.38 -14.18 9.01
N THR A 306 0.29 -15.28 8.66
CA THR A 306 0.26 -16.52 9.42
C THR A 306 1.59 -16.74 10.15
N GLY A 307 1.59 -17.30 11.35
CA GLY A 307 2.80 -17.63 12.10
C GLY A 307 2.55 -18.68 13.16
N LYS A 308 3.60 -19.28 13.72
CA LYS A 308 3.47 -20.17 14.87
C LYS A 308 3.47 -19.35 16.16
N ASN A 309 2.41 -19.49 16.94
CA ASN A 309 2.31 -18.88 18.26
C ASN A 309 3.19 -19.60 19.30
N PRO A 310 3.31 -19.08 20.55
CA PRO A 310 4.11 -19.69 21.62
C PRO A 310 3.73 -21.14 22.00
N ASN A 311 2.52 -21.58 21.62
CA ASN A 311 2.04 -22.94 21.81
C ASN A 311 2.36 -23.86 20.61
N GLY A 312 3.11 -23.37 19.62
CA GLY A 312 3.48 -24.07 18.40
C GLY A 312 2.34 -24.28 17.41
N LYS A 313 1.25 -23.51 17.50
CA LYS A 313 0.09 -23.57 16.58
C LYS A 313 0.19 -22.48 15.52
N PHE A 314 -0.19 -22.82 14.29
CA PHE A 314 -0.35 -21.81 13.25
C PHE A 314 -1.57 -20.94 13.57
N GLU A 315 -1.31 -19.66 13.77
CA GLU A 315 -2.29 -18.65 14.13
C GLU A 315 -2.10 -17.43 13.23
N GLY A 316 -3.20 -16.81 12.83
CA GLY A 316 -3.16 -15.51 12.17
C GLY A 316 -2.71 -14.43 13.15
N TRP A 317 -2.02 -13.43 12.63
CA TRP A 317 -1.60 -12.27 13.40
C TRP A 317 -1.85 -10.99 12.60
N LEU A 318 -2.00 -9.89 13.34
CA LEU A 318 -2.05 -8.52 12.82
C LEU A 318 -0.98 -7.71 13.54
N ALA A 319 -0.20 -6.95 12.77
CA ALA A 319 0.80 -6.03 13.23
C ALA A 319 0.48 -4.63 12.68
N GLU A 320 0.44 -3.61 13.53
CA GLU A 320 0.47 -2.22 13.08
C GLU A 320 1.83 -1.63 13.37
N LEU A 321 2.40 -1.01 12.35
CA LEU A 321 3.74 -0.47 12.38
C LEU A 321 3.73 0.86 11.63
N ASP A 322 4.22 1.91 12.27
CA ASP A 322 4.42 3.21 11.61
C ASP A 322 5.36 3.07 10.40
N ILE A 323 5.16 3.94 9.40
CA ILE A 323 6.05 4.11 8.27
C ILE A 323 6.94 5.32 8.56
N ALA A 324 8.25 5.12 8.54
CA ALA A 324 9.19 6.21 8.75
C ALA A 324 9.03 7.27 7.64
N GLY A 325 8.89 8.54 8.01
CA GLY A 325 8.63 9.64 7.08
C GLY A 325 7.17 9.89 6.72
N ASP A 326 6.23 9.09 7.24
CA ASP A 326 4.78 9.33 7.26
C ASP A 326 4.39 9.79 8.68
N PHE A 327 4.46 11.10 8.89
CA PHE A 327 4.33 11.75 10.19
C PHE A 327 2.89 12.10 10.54
N ASP A 328 2.03 12.36 9.55
CA ASP A 328 0.61 12.62 9.82
C ASP A 328 -0.26 11.35 9.86
N GLN A 329 0.33 10.21 9.50
CA GLN A 329 -0.23 8.88 9.61
C GLN A 329 -1.39 8.60 8.66
N ASP A 330 -1.42 9.27 7.52
CA ASP A 330 -2.46 9.06 6.51
C ASP A 330 -2.10 8.00 5.45
N GLY A 331 -0.89 7.45 5.53
CA GLY A 331 -0.45 6.34 4.69
C GLY A 331 0.19 6.76 3.37
N ASP A 332 0.47 8.05 3.18
CA ASP A 332 1.37 8.53 2.13
C ASP A 332 2.60 9.25 2.71
N SER A 333 3.39 9.90 1.83
CA SER A 333 4.58 10.62 2.26
C SER A 333 4.75 11.86 1.38
N ASP A 334 4.20 12.98 1.83
CA ASP A 334 3.91 14.16 1.02
C ASP A 334 4.24 15.51 1.71
N GLY A 335 3.65 16.61 1.25
CA GLY A 335 3.89 17.93 1.83
C GLY A 335 3.32 18.12 3.23
N ASN A 336 2.25 17.40 3.61
CA ASN A 336 1.64 17.47 4.92
C ASN A 336 2.55 16.85 5.98
N ASP A 337 3.21 15.73 5.68
CA ASP A 337 4.24 15.14 6.54
C ASP A 337 5.34 16.14 6.85
N PHE A 338 5.85 16.82 5.81
CA PHE A 338 6.88 17.82 5.99
C PHE A 338 6.41 18.94 6.94
N LEU A 339 5.13 19.33 6.87
CA LEU A 339 4.56 20.32 7.79
C LEU A 339 4.43 19.78 9.22
N ILE A 340 4.09 18.51 9.42
CA ILE A 340 4.09 17.89 10.75
C ILE A 340 5.52 17.86 11.33
N TRP A 341 6.48 17.37 10.55
CA TRP A 341 7.89 17.37 10.92
C TRP A 341 8.37 18.78 11.31
N GLN A 342 8.09 19.78 10.47
CA GLN A 342 8.53 21.16 10.70
C GLN A 342 7.97 21.75 12.00
N ARG A 343 6.72 21.41 12.35
CA ARG A 343 6.09 21.89 13.60
C ARG A 343 6.61 21.16 14.84
N GLY A 344 7.05 19.91 14.67
CA GLY A 344 7.58 19.07 15.75
C GLY A 344 9.10 19.06 15.87
N PHE A 345 9.83 19.75 14.98
CA PHE A 345 11.29 19.77 14.99
C PHE A 345 11.87 20.24 16.33
N GLU A 346 12.90 19.54 16.82
CA GLU A 346 13.52 19.69 18.16
C GLU A 346 12.61 19.28 19.34
N THR A 347 11.39 18.77 19.10
CA THR A 347 10.48 18.30 20.16
C THR A 347 10.08 16.83 19.97
N THR A 348 9.34 16.54 18.89
CA THR A 348 8.90 15.18 18.52
C THR A 348 9.67 14.62 17.33
N HIS A 349 10.36 15.48 16.58
CA HIS A 349 11.15 15.09 15.41
C HIS A 349 12.55 15.71 15.41
N ASP A 350 13.48 15.04 14.75
CA ASP A 350 14.84 15.50 14.53
C ASP A 350 15.26 15.44 13.04
N SER A 351 16.55 15.65 12.77
CA SER A 351 17.07 15.65 11.40
C SER A 351 17.09 14.27 10.74
N SER A 352 17.10 13.19 11.52
CA SER A 352 17.05 11.82 10.99
C SER A 352 15.67 11.48 10.46
N ASP A 353 14.61 11.92 11.14
CA ASP A 353 13.23 11.79 10.66
C ASP A 353 13.05 12.44 9.27
N LEU A 354 13.61 13.64 9.06
CA LEU A 354 13.54 14.31 7.76
C LEU A 354 14.17 13.47 6.62
N ALA A 355 15.22 12.70 6.93
CA ALA A 355 15.88 11.85 5.95
C ALA A 355 14.95 10.73 5.45
N ASP A 356 14.13 10.16 6.34
CA ASP A 356 13.16 9.12 6.01
C ASP A 356 12.09 9.67 5.06
N TRP A 357 11.48 10.81 5.40
CA TRP A 357 10.54 11.51 4.53
C TRP A 357 11.14 11.82 3.15
N SER A 358 12.37 12.37 3.13
CA SER A 358 13.02 12.73 1.88
C SER A 358 13.32 11.53 0.99
N THR A 359 13.56 10.36 1.60
CA THR A 359 13.84 9.10 0.91
C THR A 359 12.57 8.51 0.30
N ASN A 360 11.44 8.55 1.02
CA ASN A 360 10.13 8.17 0.48
C ASN A 360 9.76 9.05 -0.72
N LEU A 361 9.88 10.37 -0.57
CA LEU A 361 9.57 11.31 -1.64
C LEU A 361 10.48 11.12 -2.87
N ALA A 362 11.78 10.90 -2.67
CA ALA A 362 12.71 10.63 -3.75
C ALA A 362 12.35 9.33 -4.48
N PHE A 363 11.96 8.29 -3.75
CA PHE A 363 11.51 7.03 -4.32
C PHE A 363 10.23 7.22 -5.14
N LEU A 364 9.19 7.87 -4.60
CA LEU A 364 7.94 8.11 -5.33
C LEU A 364 8.16 8.88 -6.63
N ARG A 365 9.07 9.86 -6.62
CA ARG A 365 9.48 10.60 -7.83
C ARG A 365 10.21 9.73 -8.85
N SER A 366 10.90 8.69 -8.42
CA SER A 366 11.57 7.75 -9.32
C SER A 366 10.60 6.83 -10.07
N LEU A 367 9.39 6.63 -9.53
CA LEU A 367 8.34 5.82 -10.15
C LEU A 367 7.59 6.57 -11.25
N ALA A 368 7.61 7.90 -11.22
CA ALA A 368 6.98 8.71 -12.25
C ALA A 368 7.79 8.60 -13.57
N PRO A 369 7.10 8.48 -14.72
CA PRO A 369 7.75 8.66 -16.01
C PRO A 369 8.50 9.99 -15.98
N GLN A 370 9.82 9.94 -16.22
CA GLN A 370 10.58 11.17 -16.29
C GLN A 370 9.98 12.00 -17.42
N PRO A 371 9.62 13.28 -17.18
CA PRO A 371 9.16 14.12 -18.27
C PRO A 371 10.23 14.04 -19.36
N SER A 372 9.82 13.70 -20.57
CA SER A 372 10.68 13.89 -21.72
C SER A 372 11.22 15.31 -21.61
N LEU A 373 12.52 15.48 -21.85
CA LEU A 373 13.11 16.81 -22.00
C LEU A 373 12.52 17.44 -23.28
N GLU A 374 11.23 17.73 -23.29
CA GLU A 374 10.72 18.82 -24.09
C GLU A 374 11.36 20.05 -23.47
N THR A 375 12.43 20.50 -24.13
CA THR A 375 12.90 21.87 -24.02
C THR A 375 11.77 22.76 -24.53
N SER A 376 10.69 22.91 -23.75
CA SER A 376 9.86 24.09 -23.85
C SER A 376 10.82 25.20 -23.42
N VAL A 377 11.43 25.84 -24.40
CA VAL A 377 12.15 27.07 -24.20
C VAL A 377 11.12 27.98 -23.55
N VAL A 378 11.16 28.10 -22.21
CA VAL A 378 10.46 29.17 -21.52
C VAL A 378 10.98 30.40 -22.24
N PRO A 379 10.14 31.16 -22.96
CA PRO A 379 10.62 32.38 -23.57
C PRO A 379 11.11 33.22 -22.40
N GLU A 380 12.43 33.39 -22.27
CA GLU A 380 12.92 34.48 -21.45
C GLU A 380 12.16 35.71 -21.94
N PRO A 381 11.60 36.54 -21.04
CA PRO A 381 11.04 37.81 -21.47
C PRO A 381 12.15 38.50 -22.22
N SER A 382 12.03 38.55 -23.55
CA SER A 382 13.06 39.11 -24.43
C SER A 382 13.53 40.41 -23.79
N SER A 383 14.83 40.67 -23.76
CA SER A 383 15.37 41.86 -23.07
C SER A 383 14.67 43.16 -23.54
N ALA A 384 14.02 43.14 -24.71
CA ALA A 384 13.05 44.12 -25.18
C ALA A 384 11.86 44.40 -24.23
N LEU A 385 11.22 43.39 -23.63
CA LEU A 385 10.11 43.56 -22.68
C LEU A 385 10.54 44.19 -21.35
N GLN A 386 11.75 43.87 -20.87
CA GLN A 386 12.34 44.52 -19.68
C GLN A 386 12.75 45.98 -19.97
N VAL A 387 13.22 46.27 -21.18
CA VAL A 387 13.53 47.64 -21.61
C VAL A 387 12.25 48.48 -21.81
N VAL A 388 11.16 47.89 -22.32
CA VAL A 388 9.86 48.59 -22.43
C VAL A 388 9.25 48.86 -21.05
N ALA A 389 9.34 47.91 -20.11
CA ALA A 389 8.90 48.14 -18.72
C ALA A 389 9.77 49.20 -18.00
N GLY A 390 11.08 49.23 -18.26
CA GLY A 390 12.00 50.25 -17.72
C GLY A 390 11.77 51.65 -18.31
N LEU A 391 11.46 51.76 -19.61
CA LEU A 391 11.17 53.03 -20.28
C LEU A 391 9.82 53.64 -19.85
N LEU A 392 8.80 52.81 -19.59
CA LEU A 392 7.52 53.28 -19.07
C LEU A 392 7.62 53.82 -17.62
N PHE A 393 8.54 53.28 -16.81
CA PHE A 393 8.85 53.84 -15.49
C PHE A 393 9.57 55.19 -15.57
N LEU A 394 10.46 55.41 -16.55
CA LEU A 394 11.18 56.67 -16.72
C LEU A 394 10.30 57.80 -17.28
N VAL A 395 9.34 57.49 -18.16
CA VAL A 395 8.39 58.50 -18.70
C VAL A 395 7.35 58.91 -17.64
N GLY A 396 6.96 58.00 -16.74
CA GLY A 396 6.07 58.31 -15.62
C GLY A 396 6.68 59.25 -14.58
N ILE A 397 7.99 59.17 -14.36
CA ILE A 397 8.70 60.04 -13.40
C ILE A 397 8.90 61.46 -13.96
N CYS A 398 9.08 61.62 -15.27
CA CYS A 398 9.24 62.94 -15.90
C CYS A 398 7.94 63.77 -16.00
N SER A 399 6.76 63.16 -15.85
CA SER A 399 5.48 63.89 -15.90
C SER A 399 5.00 64.41 -14.52
N ALA A 400 5.71 64.09 -13.43
CA ALA A 400 5.34 64.51 -12.07
C ALA A 400 6.12 65.73 -11.55
N ALA A 401 6.92 66.39 -12.39
CA ALA A 401 7.78 67.51 -12.00
C ALA A 401 7.40 68.83 -12.68
N THR A 402 6.14 69.27 -12.60
CA THR A 402 5.80 70.70 -12.73
C THR A 402 4.64 71.07 -11.81
N THR A 403 4.96 71.57 -10.62
CA THR A 403 4.26 72.72 -9.99
C THR A 403 4.96 73.11 -8.69
N PRO A 404 5.77 74.18 -8.67
CA PRO A 404 6.11 74.88 -7.44
C PRO A 404 5.18 76.09 -7.24
N HIS A 405 4.58 76.06 -6.05
CA HIS A 405 3.84 77.10 -5.35
C HIS A 405 4.14 78.57 -5.70
N GLY A 406 3.07 79.29 -6.03
CA GLY A 406 3.01 80.74 -5.94
C GLY A 406 2.98 81.23 -4.49
N ARG A 407 3.98 82.06 -4.16
CA ARG A 407 4.00 83.20 -3.22
C ARG A 407 3.02 83.19 -2.03
N ARG A 408 3.58 83.13 -0.82
CA ARG A 408 3.11 83.90 0.34
C ARG A 408 3.99 85.14 0.51
N SER A 409 3.37 86.32 0.58
CA SER A 409 3.49 87.24 1.74
C SER A 409 2.83 88.60 1.43
N ARG A 410 2.08 89.12 2.44
CA ARG A 410 1.78 90.54 2.72
C ARG A 410 0.75 91.20 1.79
N ASP A 411 -0.27 91.92 2.23
CA ASP A 411 -0.62 92.61 3.48
C ASP A 411 -2.15 92.92 3.53
N PHE A 412 -2.59 93.48 4.65
CA PHE A 412 -3.73 94.40 4.86
C PHE A 412 -5.16 93.87 5.09
N ASP A 413 -5.49 93.73 6.38
CA ASP A 413 -6.40 94.59 7.17
C ASP A 413 -7.89 94.79 6.82
N CYS A 414 -8.70 94.69 7.89
CA CYS A 414 -10.01 95.30 8.19
C CYS A 414 -11.17 95.24 7.16
N ARG A 415 -12.23 94.49 7.51
CA ARG A 415 -13.44 95.01 8.19
C ARG A 415 -14.38 93.88 8.63
#